data_AF-A0A178WYF3-F1
#
_entry.id   AF-A0A178WYF3-F1
#
_cell.length_a   1.000
_cell.length_b   1.000
_cell.length_c   1.000
_cell.angle_alpha   90.00
_cell.angle_beta   90.00
_cell.angle_gamma   90.00
#
_symmetry.space_group_name_H-M   'P 1'
#
loop_
_entity.id
_entity.type
_entity.pdbx_description
1 polymer ?
#
loop_
_entity_poly.entity_id
_entity_poly.type
_entity_poly.pdbx_seq_one_letter_code
_entity_poly.pdbx_strand_id
1 'polypeptide(L)' 'MLAGSAHLAGWLLLAATVMPVCDMLIILRHKGKKSAAYGVHGATAAFMAATSVLFLLG' A
#
# COMPACT_ATOMS: atom_id res chain seq x y z
N MET A 1 -8.91 -18.12 10.29
CA MET A 1 -8.43 -17.44 9.08
C MET A 1 -9.51 -16.44 8.68
N LEU A 2 -9.19 -15.16 8.43
CA LEU A 2 -10.14 -14.15 7.88
C LEU A 2 -10.63 -14.51 6.45
N ALA A 3 -10.39 -15.74 6.00
CA ALA A 3 -10.70 -16.24 4.67
C ALA A 3 -12.22 -16.36 4.52
N GLY A 4 -12.79 -15.47 3.72
CA GLY A 4 -14.20 -15.59 3.32
C GLY A 4 -14.76 -14.34 2.66
N SER A 5 -14.27 -13.15 3.01
CA SER A 5 -14.78 -11.89 2.45
C SER A 5 -13.67 -11.13 1.74
N ALA A 6 -13.76 -11.07 0.41
CA ALA A 6 -12.91 -10.21 -0.42
C ALA A 6 -13.00 -8.76 0.07
N HIS A 7 -14.21 -8.28 0.37
CA HIS A 7 -14.43 -6.94 0.90
C HIS A 7 -13.69 -6.68 2.23
N LEU A 8 -13.69 -7.62 3.19
CA LEU A 8 -12.91 -7.48 4.42
C LEU A 8 -11.40 -7.42 4.14
N ALA A 9 -10.90 -8.29 3.25
CA ALA A 9 -9.50 -8.26 2.84
C ALA A 9 -9.15 -6.95 2.13
N GLY A 10 -10.07 -6.40 1.33
CA GLY A 10 -9.95 -5.11 0.64
C GLY A 10 -9.75 -3.97 1.63
N TRP A 11 -10.58 -3.88 2.67
CA TRP A 11 -10.44 -2.84 3.71
C TRP A 11 -9.17 -3.00 4.53
N LEU A 12 -8.82 -4.22 4.92
CA LEU A 12 -7.57 -4.49 5.64
C LEU A 12 -6.34 -4.10 4.81
N LEU A 13 -6.34 -4.43 3.51
CA LEU A 13 -5.26 -4.08 2.61
C LEU A 13 -5.20 -2.56 2.33
N LEU A 14 -6.36 -1.90 2.25
CA LEU A 14 -6.42 -0.44 2.13
C LEU A 14 -5.77 0.24 3.33
N ALA A 15 -6.14 -0.19 4.54
CA ALA A 15 -5.52 0.31 5.77
C ALA A 15 -4.01 0.03 5.81
N ALA A 16 -3.59 -1.17 5.39
CA ALA A 16 -2.18 -1.54 5.32
C ALA A 16 -1.38 -0.70 4.31
N THR A 17 -2.01 -0.17 3.26
CA THR A 17 -1.35 0.69 2.26
C THR A 17 -0.77 1.97 2.86
N VAL A 18 -1.27 2.40 4.03
CA VAL A 18 -0.71 3.55 4.77
C VAL A 18 0.76 3.32 5.13
N MET A 19 1.18 2.08 5.42
CA MET A 19 2.56 1.79 5.83
C MET A 19 3.60 2.16 4.75
N PRO A 20 3.56 1.61 3.52
CA PRO A 20 4.51 2.01 2.48
C PRO A 20 4.36 3.47 2.05
N VAL A 21 3.18 4.09 2.18
CA VAL A 21 3.03 5.54 1.96
C VAL A 21 3.82 6.33 3.00
N CYS A 22 3.68 6.01 4.29
CA CYS A 22 4.45 6.65 5.35
C CYS A 22 5.95 6.44 5.16
N ASP A 23 6.40 5.24 4.83
CA ASP A 23 7.82 4.96 4.55
C ASP A 23 8.35 5.80 3.39
N MET A 24 7.62 5.89 2.28
CA MET A 24 7.97 6.74 1.15
C MET A 24 8.13 8.21 1.60
N LEU A 25 7.15 8.73 2.34
CA LEU A 25 7.17 10.10 2.84
C LEU A 25 8.34 10.34 3.81
N ILE A 26 8.65 9.39 4.69
CA ILE A 26 9.80 9.46 5.60
C ILE A 26 11.11 9.53 4.82
N ILE A 27 11.28 8.68 3.80
CA ILE A 27 12.49 8.69 2.96
C ILE A 27 12.63 10.04 2.27
N LEU A 28 11.56 10.56 1.66
CA LEU A 28 11.58 11.84 0.97
C LEU A 28 11.86 13.01 1.93
N ARG A 29 11.22 13.02 3.11
CA ARG A 29 11.41 14.04 4.14
C ARG A 29 12.87 14.14 4.60
N HIS A 30 13.56 13.02 4.70
CA HIS A 30 14.96 12.97 5.15
C HIS A 30 15.97 12.91 3.98
N LYS A 31 15.56 13.29 2.77
CA LYS A 31 16.41 13.34 1.55
C LYS A 31 17.09 12.00 1.23
N GLY A 32 16.42 10.89 1.55
CA GLY A 32 16.90 9.55 1.21
C GLY A 32 16.82 9.23 -0.29
N LYS A 33 17.18 8.00 -0.66
CA LYS A 33 17.25 7.56 -2.06
C LYS A 33 15.87 7.61 -2.73
N LYS A 34 15.71 8.46 -3.75
CA LYS A 34 14.46 8.58 -4.52
C LYS A 34 14.05 7.28 -5.21
N SER A 35 15.02 6.46 -5.64
CA SER A 35 14.75 5.14 -6.21
C SER A 35 14.09 4.19 -5.21
N ALA A 36 14.46 4.25 -3.92
CA ALA A 36 13.80 3.48 -2.88
C ALA A 36 12.40 4.05 -2.56
N ALA A 37 12.30 5.38 -2.41
CA ALA A 37 11.03 6.05 -2.11
C ALA A 37 9.96 5.75 -3.16
N TYR A 38 10.23 6.02 -4.44
CA TYR A 38 9.23 5.85 -5.49
C TYR A 38 9.21 4.45 -6.08
N GLY A 39 10.36 3.79 -6.18
CA GLY A 39 10.48 2.48 -6.82
C GLY A 39 10.02 1.33 -5.92
N VAL A 40 10.43 1.32 -4.65
CA VAL A 40 10.02 0.26 -3.71
C VAL A 40 8.72 0.67 -3.03
N HIS A 41 8.76 1.72 -2.20
CA HIS A 41 7.62 2.07 -1.35
C HIS A 41 6.44 2.61 -2.15
N GLY A 42 6.68 3.55 -3.07
CA GLY A 42 5.64 4.12 -3.94
C GLY A 42 4.97 3.06 -4.82
N ALA A 43 5.75 2.20 -5.48
CA ALA A 43 5.20 1.13 -6.32
C ALA A 43 4.44 0.08 -5.50
N THR A 44 4.96 -0.34 -4.34
CA THR A 44 4.25 -1.24 -3.42
C THR A 44 2.94 -0.62 -2.94
N ALA A 45 2.95 0.66 -2.55
CA ALA A 45 1.73 1.37 -2.14
C ALA A 45 0.69 1.41 -3.27
N ALA A 46 1.10 1.75 -4.49
CA ALA A 46 0.21 1.78 -5.65
C ALA A 46 -0.38 0.40 -5.96
N PHE A 47 0.44 -0.65 -5.93
CA PHE A 47 0.01 -2.03 -6.17
C PHE A 47 -0.96 -2.52 -5.09
N MET A 48 -0.70 -2.21 -3.81
CA MET A 48 -1.60 -2.54 -2.71
C MET A 48 -2.94 -1.80 -2.82
N ALA A 49 -2.93 -0.50 -3.15
CA ALA A 49 -4.14 0.27 -3.38
C ALA A 49 -4.98 -0.31 -4.53
N ALA A 50 -4.35 -0.62 -5.66
CA ALA A 50 -5.02 -1.25 -6.80
C ALA A 50 -5.63 -2.60 -6.43
N THR A 51 -4.88 -3.46 -5.72
CA THR A 51 -5.36 -4.77 -5.27
C THR A 51 -6.52 -4.64 -4.27
N SER A 52 -6.42 -3.68 -3.35
CA SER A 52 -7.49 -3.38 -2.39
C SER A 52 -8.78 -2.98 -3.10
N VAL A 53 -8.70 -2.10 -4.10
CA VAL A 53 -9.86 -1.71 -4.92
C VAL A 53 -10.47 -2.93 -5.61
N LEU A 54 -9.65 -3.81 -6.21
CA LEU A 54 -10.16 -5.05 -6.83
C LEU A 54 -10.91 -5.94 -5.82
N PHE A 55 -10.43 -6.04 -4.59
CA PHE A 55 -11.08 -6.81 -3.54
C PHE A 55 -12.36 -6.17 -3.00
N LEU A 56 -12.51 -4.85 -3.11
CA LEU A 56 -13.73 -4.13 -2.74
C LEU A 56 -14.80 -4.18 -3.84
N LEU A 57 -14.39 -4.37 -5.10
CA LEU A 57 -15.29 -4.45 -6.26
C LEU A 57 -15.82 -5.86 -6.54
N GLY A 58 -15.18 -6.90 -6.00
CA GLY A 58 -15.59 -8.31 -6.10
C GLY A 58 -16.34 -8.79 -4.87
#